data_AF-A0A7S4Q462-F1
#
_entry.id   AF-A0A7S4Q462-F1
#
_cell.length_a   1.000
_cell.length_b   1.000
_cell.length_c   1.000
_cell.angle_alpha   90.00
_cell.angle_beta   90.00
_cell.angle_gamma   90.00
#
_symmetry.space_group_name_H-M   'P 1'
#
loop_
_entity.id
_entity.type
_entity.pdbx_description
1 polymer ?
#
loop_
_entity_poly.entity_id
_entity_poly.type
_entity_poly.pdbx_seq_one_letter_code
_entity_poly.pdbx_strand_id
1 'polypeptide(L)'
;SCGDPRSAVTSRALQGVGDGSRAQGNQTYSLWDRMAVVEAGEFRFCFCAGRPGVCCDADADFSAELQTFVAPGAESNHYVVCEGVMTPSVRPECKIDNFKGVGLQAGDMIMVQEVANCGEATGPIPGFPNGGVMTSRATLPRDFAGEFEGGHWFRFESLTTGRVPVLDPISVMPPRGLTAKLCWCGKLSQCDPSRPSEFTLDAGLMTVVRIETSLDPVCFISGTCAVQLTLAAATPITVGDRVMIKDGPMLAHRLGCP
;
A
#
# COMPACT_ATOMS: atom_id res chain seq x y z
N SER A 1 -27.19 -1.60 2.37
CA SER A 1 -27.90 -2.89 2.42
C SER A 1 -28.54 -3.18 1.07
N CYS A 2 -28.88 -4.44 0.78
CA CYS A 2 -29.73 -4.76 -0.37
C CYS A 2 -31.02 -3.93 -0.34
N GLY A 3 -31.47 -3.41 -1.50
CA GLY A 3 -32.65 -2.55 -1.60
C GLY A 3 -32.43 -1.06 -1.27
N ASP A 4 -31.26 -0.67 -0.75
CA ASP A 4 -30.94 0.73 -0.44
C ASP A 4 -30.31 1.41 -1.67
N PRO A 5 -30.91 2.48 -2.22
CA PRO A 5 -30.37 3.20 -3.38
C PRO A 5 -29.03 3.91 -3.11
N ARG A 6 -28.58 3.97 -1.86
CA ARG A 6 -27.25 4.47 -1.48
C ARG A 6 -26.22 3.35 -1.34
N SER A 7 -26.66 2.10 -1.36
CA SER A 7 -25.82 0.91 -1.20
C SER A 7 -25.51 0.22 -2.50
N ALA A 8 -26.21 0.55 -3.59
CA ALA A 8 -25.82 0.08 -4.89
C ALA A 8 -24.54 0.79 -5.29
N VAL A 9 -23.49 0.01 -5.23
CA VAL A 9 -22.30 0.29 -5.97
C VAL A 9 -22.66 0.22 -7.47
N THR A 10 -23.01 1.36 -8.06
CA THR A 10 -22.50 1.71 -9.41
C THR A 10 -20.97 1.86 -9.38
N SER A 11 -20.30 1.27 -8.38
CA SER A 11 -18.94 1.59 -8.05
C SER A 11 -18.05 0.88 -9.03
N ARG A 12 -16.91 1.52 -9.23
CA ARG A 12 -15.82 0.97 -9.97
C ARG A 12 -15.40 -0.40 -9.43
N ALA A 13 -15.71 -0.76 -8.18
CA ALA A 13 -15.25 -1.94 -7.45
C ALA A 13 -15.71 -3.30 -8.01
N LEU A 14 -16.82 -3.37 -8.77
CA LEU A 14 -17.28 -4.58 -9.44
C LEU A 14 -17.51 -4.26 -10.91
N GLN A 15 -16.63 -4.75 -11.80
CA GLN A 15 -16.80 -4.62 -13.24
C GLN A 15 -17.23 -5.96 -13.83
N GLY A 16 -18.18 -5.95 -14.76
CA GLY A 16 -18.52 -7.16 -15.49
C GLY A 16 -19.19 -6.91 -16.83
N VAL A 17 -18.93 -7.80 -17.78
CA VAL A 17 -19.33 -7.66 -19.20
C VAL A 17 -20.79 -8.12 -19.43
N GLY A 18 -21.63 -8.08 -18.39
CA GLY A 18 -22.96 -8.70 -18.42
C GLY A 18 -24.02 -8.00 -17.57
N ASP A 19 -23.76 -6.79 -17.07
CA ASP A 19 -24.73 -6.01 -16.26
C ASP A 19 -25.32 -6.77 -15.06
N GLY A 20 -24.58 -7.74 -14.49
CA GLY A 20 -25.09 -8.59 -13.41
C GLY A 20 -26.13 -9.64 -13.85
N SER A 21 -26.33 -9.82 -15.15
CA SER A 21 -27.22 -10.84 -15.69
C SER A 21 -26.66 -12.26 -15.55
N ARG A 22 -27.56 -13.22 -15.39
CA ARG A 22 -27.23 -14.64 -15.32
C ARG A 22 -26.73 -15.12 -16.69
N ALA A 23 -25.50 -15.61 -16.75
CA ALA A 23 -24.91 -16.14 -17.98
C ALA A 23 -25.43 -17.55 -18.32
N GLN A 24 -25.61 -18.42 -17.32
CA GLN A 24 -26.13 -19.78 -17.52
C GLN A 24 -26.89 -20.30 -16.30
N GLY A 25 -27.73 -21.31 -16.51
CA GLY A 25 -28.13 -22.24 -15.46
C GLY A 25 -29.50 -22.87 -15.69
N ASN A 26 -30.01 -23.56 -14.68
CA ASN A 26 -31.33 -24.18 -14.67
C ASN A 26 -32.02 -24.01 -13.30
N GLN A 27 -32.88 -24.96 -12.90
CA GLN A 27 -33.57 -24.93 -11.60
C GLN A 27 -32.68 -25.31 -10.41
N THR A 28 -31.50 -25.88 -10.64
CA THR A 28 -30.59 -26.37 -9.59
C THR A 28 -29.30 -25.59 -9.47
N TYR A 29 -28.90 -24.84 -10.52
CA TYR A 29 -27.72 -23.97 -10.45
C TYR A 29 -27.89 -22.70 -11.30
N SER A 30 -27.18 -21.65 -10.92
CA SER A 30 -27.08 -20.40 -11.67
C SER A 30 -25.62 -19.96 -11.72
N LEU A 31 -25.19 -19.44 -12.87
CA LEU A 31 -23.84 -18.99 -13.13
C LEU A 31 -23.88 -17.58 -13.69
N TRP A 32 -23.10 -16.70 -13.07
CA TRP A 32 -22.80 -15.35 -13.54
C TRP A 32 -21.34 -15.36 -13.98
N ASP A 33 -21.09 -15.07 -15.26
CA ASP A 33 -19.73 -15.03 -15.80
C ASP A 33 -19.19 -13.60 -15.84
N ARG A 34 -17.86 -13.49 -15.96
CA ARG A 34 -17.15 -12.22 -16.22
C ARG A 34 -17.41 -11.11 -15.19
N MET A 35 -17.67 -11.45 -13.93
CA MET A 35 -17.64 -10.49 -12.81
C MET A 35 -16.22 -10.42 -12.25
N ALA A 36 -15.67 -9.22 -12.16
CA ALA A 36 -14.36 -8.94 -11.60
C ALA A 36 -14.51 -7.95 -10.45
N VAL A 37 -13.99 -8.31 -9.28
CA VAL A 37 -13.81 -7.37 -8.17
C VAL A 37 -12.49 -6.65 -8.39
N VAL A 38 -12.52 -5.32 -8.45
CA VAL A 38 -11.34 -4.49 -8.74
C VAL A 38 -10.93 -3.60 -7.56
N GLU A 39 -11.72 -3.57 -6.49
CA GLU A 39 -11.37 -2.90 -5.22
C GLU A 39 -11.62 -3.85 -4.05
N ALA A 40 -10.81 -3.73 -3.01
CA ALA A 40 -11.00 -4.49 -1.77
C ALA A 40 -12.25 -4.01 -1.01
N GLY A 41 -12.92 -4.92 -0.31
CA GLY A 41 -14.13 -4.56 0.43
C GLY A 41 -14.95 -5.73 0.92
N GLU A 42 -15.97 -5.41 1.71
CA GLU A 42 -17.06 -6.32 2.02
C GLU A 42 -18.20 -6.06 1.03
N PHE A 43 -18.63 -7.13 0.37
CA PHE A 43 -19.64 -7.10 -0.68
C PHE A 43 -20.82 -7.97 -0.30
N ARG A 44 -21.98 -7.61 -0.84
CA ARG A 44 -23.23 -8.34 -0.64
C ARG A 44 -23.81 -8.70 -1.99
N PHE A 45 -24.14 -9.97 -2.16
CA PHE A 45 -24.90 -10.46 -3.29
C PHE A 45 -26.38 -10.18 -3.03
N CYS A 46 -26.89 -9.15 -3.69
CA CYS A 46 -28.31 -8.82 -3.68
C CYS A 46 -28.99 -9.41 -4.92
N PHE A 47 -30.21 -9.90 -4.76
CA PHE A 47 -30.93 -10.62 -5.80
C PHE A 47 -32.30 -10.00 -6.05
N CYS A 48 -32.65 -9.93 -7.33
CA CYS A 48 -33.99 -9.64 -7.80
C CYS A 48 -34.50 -10.85 -8.59
N ALA A 49 -35.70 -11.34 -8.23
CA ALA A 49 -36.35 -12.41 -8.97
C ALA A 49 -37.06 -11.81 -10.19
N GLY A 50 -36.46 -11.92 -11.39
CA GLY A 50 -37.03 -11.47 -12.66
C GLY A 50 -38.26 -12.26 -13.11
N ARG A 51 -39.32 -12.25 -12.29
CA ARG A 51 -40.63 -12.85 -12.57
C ARG A 51 -41.43 -11.93 -13.49
N PRO A 52 -42.40 -12.44 -14.26
CA PRO A 52 -43.29 -11.58 -15.04
C PRO A 52 -43.95 -10.51 -14.15
N GLY A 53 -43.79 -9.24 -14.53
CA GLY A 53 -44.34 -8.09 -13.80
C GLY A 53 -43.44 -7.52 -12.69
N VAL A 54 -42.24 -8.05 -12.49
CA VAL A 54 -41.21 -7.49 -11.60
C VAL A 54 -40.07 -6.94 -12.44
N CYS A 55 -39.71 -5.67 -12.23
CA CYS A 55 -38.51 -5.05 -12.80
C CYS A 55 -37.31 -5.36 -11.92
N CYS A 56 -36.12 -5.49 -12.52
CA CYS A 56 -34.85 -5.67 -11.81
C CYS A 56 -33.88 -4.59 -12.27
N ASP A 57 -34.37 -3.35 -12.26
CA ASP A 57 -33.75 -2.24 -12.98
C ASP A 57 -33.32 -1.11 -12.03
N ALA A 58 -33.80 -1.14 -10.79
CA ALA A 58 -33.43 -0.20 -9.73
C ALA A 58 -32.93 -0.94 -8.49
N ASP A 59 -32.09 -0.26 -7.69
CA ASP A 59 -31.49 -0.82 -6.47
C ASP A 59 -32.51 -1.39 -5.48
N ALA A 60 -33.68 -0.73 -5.39
CA ALA A 60 -34.80 -1.16 -4.56
C ALA A 60 -35.35 -2.54 -4.94
N ASP A 61 -35.20 -2.94 -6.21
CA ASP A 61 -35.65 -4.24 -6.71
C ASP A 61 -34.76 -5.39 -6.21
N PHE A 62 -33.50 -5.08 -5.88
CA PHE A 62 -32.52 -6.02 -5.34
C PHE A 62 -32.52 -6.02 -3.81
N SER A 63 -33.68 -6.24 -3.19
CA SER A 63 -33.85 -6.20 -1.73
C SER A 63 -33.52 -7.51 -1.00
N ALA A 64 -33.40 -8.63 -1.72
CA ALA A 64 -33.06 -9.93 -1.13
C ALA A 64 -31.55 -10.13 -1.05
N GLU A 65 -30.99 -10.21 0.16
CA GLU A 65 -29.58 -10.58 0.37
C GLU A 65 -29.42 -12.10 0.29
N LEU A 66 -28.56 -12.57 -0.61
CA LEU A 66 -28.24 -13.99 -0.76
C LEU A 66 -27.04 -14.39 0.08
N GLN A 67 -25.96 -13.60 0.01
CA GLN A 67 -24.69 -13.92 0.63
C GLN A 67 -23.84 -12.66 0.78
N THR A 68 -23.05 -12.60 1.84
CA THR A 68 -21.95 -11.63 2.00
C THR A 68 -20.62 -12.30 1.66
N PHE A 69 -19.72 -11.57 1.01
CA PHE A 69 -18.36 -12.03 0.77
C PHE A 69 -17.36 -10.89 0.97
N VAL A 70 -16.11 -11.25 1.25
CA VAL A 70 -15.02 -10.30 1.43
C VAL A 70 -14.05 -10.49 0.28
N ALA A 71 -13.74 -9.41 -0.43
CA ALA A 71 -12.60 -9.36 -1.33
C ALA A 71 -11.42 -8.73 -0.57
N PRO A 72 -10.45 -9.53 -0.10
CA PRO A 72 -9.35 -9.01 0.68
C PRO A 72 -8.44 -8.13 -0.18
N GLY A 73 -7.89 -7.08 0.44
CA GLY A 73 -6.95 -6.19 -0.21
C GLY A 73 -6.77 -4.86 0.52
N ALA A 74 -5.79 -4.10 0.04
CA ALA A 74 -5.44 -2.78 0.55
C ALA A 74 -6.45 -1.70 0.11
N GLU A 75 -6.63 -0.66 0.93
CA GLU A 75 -7.19 0.61 0.44
C GLU A 75 -6.22 1.28 -0.55
N SER A 76 -6.73 1.94 -1.59
CA SER A 76 -5.92 2.52 -2.68
C SER A 76 -5.43 3.95 -2.41
N ASN A 77 -5.71 4.52 -1.25
CA ASN A 77 -5.45 5.93 -0.91
C ASN A 77 -4.27 6.11 0.07
N HIS A 78 -3.44 5.10 0.29
CA HIS A 78 -2.26 5.29 1.13
C HIS A 78 -1.30 6.27 0.48
N TYR A 79 -0.69 7.11 1.31
CA TYR A 79 0.38 7.99 0.91
C TYR A 79 1.50 7.87 1.92
N VAL A 80 2.66 7.40 1.47
CA VAL A 80 3.83 7.13 2.32
C VAL A 80 4.98 8.00 1.85
N VAL A 81 5.65 8.65 2.79
CA VAL A 81 6.89 9.37 2.52
C VAL A 81 8.03 8.65 3.22
N CYS A 82 9.04 8.26 2.45
CA CYS A 82 10.26 7.68 2.99
C CYS A 82 11.42 8.63 2.76
N GLU A 83 11.90 9.21 3.87
CA GLU A 83 12.95 10.22 3.87
C GLU A 83 14.29 9.58 4.20
N GLY A 84 15.28 9.80 3.33
CA GLY A 84 16.62 9.28 3.47
C GLY A 84 17.64 10.38 3.61
N VAL A 85 18.11 10.64 4.84
CA VAL A 85 19.35 11.39 5.05
C VAL A 85 20.49 10.38 5.12
N MET A 86 21.33 10.35 4.08
CA MET A 86 22.50 9.49 4.02
C MET A 86 23.59 10.04 4.96
N THR A 87 23.51 9.74 6.25
CA THR A 87 24.66 9.89 7.16
C THR A 87 25.22 8.51 7.50
N PRO A 88 26.55 8.36 7.69
CA PRO A 88 27.15 7.08 8.07
C PRO A 88 26.59 6.45 9.35
N SER A 89 25.90 7.24 10.18
CA SER A 89 25.46 6.87 11.52
C SER A 89 23.95 6.65 11.66
N VAL A 90 23.14 7.13 10.71
CA VAL A 90 21.67 7.00 10.77
C VAL A 90 21.21 6.15 9.60
N ARG A 91 20.54 5.04 9.92
CA ARG A 91 19.92 4.16 8.95
C ARG A 91 18.41 4.34 9.05
N PRO A 92 17.81 5.24 8.25
CA PRO A 92 16.36 5.44 8.31
C PRO A 92 15.65 4.13 7.97
N GLU A 93 14.55 3.85 8.66
CA GLU A 93 13.63 2.74 8.37
C GLU A 93 12.42 3.31 7.61
N CYS A 94 12.05 2.68 6.49
CA CYS A 94 10.88 3.05 5.70
C CYS A 94 9.83 2.02 6.06
N LYS A 95 9.16 2.30 7.16
CA LYS A 95 8.08 1.49 7.70
C LYS A 95 6.76 2.18 7.36
N ILE A 96 5.86 1.41 6.78
CA ILE A 96 4.47 1.81 6.58
C ILE A 96 3.71 1.32 7.80
N ASP A 97 3.19 2.25 8.59
CA ASP A 97 2.32 1.97 9.73
C ASP A 97 0.87 2.33 9.41
N ASN A 98 -0.07 1.75 10.18
CA ASN A 98 -1.51 1.98 10.02
C ASN A 98 -2.02 1.72 8.59
N PHE A 99 -1.50 0.67 7.95
CA PHE A 99 -1.95 0.21 6.65
C PHE A 99 -3.37 -0.37 6.76
N LYS A 100 -4.26 0.13 5.91
CA LYS A 100 -5.70 -0.13 5.93
C LYS A 100 -6.11 -0.99 4.76
N GLY A 101 -7.20 -1.72 4.96
CA GLY A 101 -7.70 -2.68 4.00
C GLY A 101 -8.57 -3.70 4.70
N VAL A 102 -9.14 -4.59 3.91
CA VAL A 102 -10.00 -5.67 4.40
C VAL A 102 -9.26 -7.00 4.23
N GLY A 103 -9.30 -7.86 5.25
CA GLY A 103 -8.66 -9.17 5.20
C GLY A 103 -7.13 -9.11 5.07
N LEU A 104 -6.51 -8.02 5.54
CA LEU A 104 -5.06 -7.89 5.65
C LEU A 104 -4.53 -8.90 6.66
N GLN A 105 -3.37 -9.50 6.36
CA GLN A 105 -2.79 -10.53 7.21
C GLN A 105 -1.26 -10.55 7.20
N ALA A 106 -0.70 -11.28 8.16
CA ALA A 106 0.71 -11.61 8.22
C ALA A 106 1.14 -12.44 7.00
N GLY A 107 2.11 -11.94 6.25
CA GLY A 107 2.65 -12.53 5.02
C GLY A 107 2.11 -11.88 3.74
N ASP A 108 1.21 -10.90 3.84
CA ASP A 108 0.90 -10.02 2.71
C ASP A 108 2.16 -9.24 2.31
N MET A 109 2.21 -8.85 1.04
CA MET A 109 3.35 -8.18 0.46
C MET A 109 2.92 -6.91 -0.26
N ILE A 110 3.80 -5.91 -0.23
CA ILE A 110 3.69 -4.71 -1.06
C ILE A 110 4.95 -4.60 -1.89
N MET A 111 4.81 -4.34 -3.18
CA MET A 111 5.91 -3.99 -4.05
C MET A 111 5.81 -2.52 -4.45
N VAL A 112 6.94 -1.81 -4.40
CA VAL A 112 7.07 -0.47 -4.95
C VAL A 112 7.33 -0.58 -6.46
N GLN A 113 6.47 0.04 -7.28
CA GLN A 113 6.59 -0.01 -8.74
C GLN A 113 6.61 1.39 -9.37
N GLU A 114 7.59 1.66 -10.23
CA GLU A 114 7.73 2.94 -10.94
C GLU A 114 6.97 2.89 -12.29
N VAL A 115 5.65 2.74 -12.21
CA VAL A 115 4.73 2.62 -13.35
C VAL A 115 3.42 3.36 -13.08
N ALA A 116 2.58 3.50 -14.11
CA ALA A 116 1.26 4.13 -13.98
C ALA A 116 0.27 3.23 -13.24
N ASN A 117 0.24 1.93 -13.57
CA ASN A 117 -0.67 0.96 -12.97
C ASN A 117 0.10 -0.24 -12.38
N CYS A 118 -0.40 -0.75 -11.27
CA CYS A 118 0.15 -1.94 -10.62
C CYS A 118 0.10 -3.16 -11.56
N GLY A 119 1.20 -3.92 -11.57
CA GLY A 119 1.35 -5.12 -12.41
C GLY A 119 1.95 -4.86 -13.79
N GLU A 120 2.16 -3.59 -14.18
CA GLU A 120 2.79 -3.24 -15.47
C GLU A 120 4.33 -3.19 -15.40
N ALA A 121 4.91 -3.25 -14.20
CA ALA A 121 6.36 -3.23 -14.04
C ALA A 121 7.02 -4.48 -14.64
N THR A 122 8.12 -4.27 -15.37
CA THR A 122 8.89 -5.35 -16.01
C THR A 122 10.04 -5.86 -15.14
N GLY A 123 10.33 -5.17 -14.03
CA GLY A 123 11.40 -5.52 -13.10
C GLY A 123 11.39 -4.64 -11.85
N PRO A 124 12.27 -4.94 -10.88
CA PRO A 124 12.39 -4.17 -9.65
C PRO A 124 12.98 -2.78 -9.92
N ILE A 125 12.68 -1.81 -9.05
CA ILE A 125 13.30 -0.48 -9.10
C ILE A 125 14.76 -0.61 -8.61
N PRO A 126 15.77 -0.22 -9.41
CA PRO A 126 17.16 -0.33 -9.01
C PRO A 126 17.44 0.42 -7.70
N GLY A 127 18.12 -0.26 -6.78
CA GLY A 127 18.52 0.31 -5.50
C GLY A 127 17.46 0.21 -4.40
N PHE A 128 16.26 -0.31 -4.65
CA PHE A 128 15.38 -0.68 -3.53
C PHE A 128 15.82 -1.97 -2.84
N PRO A 129 15.68 -2.08 -1.51
CA PRO A 129 15.86 -3.35 -0.81
C PRO A 129 14.88 -4.40 -1.33
N ASN A 130 15.34 -5.66 -1.45
CA ASN A 130 14.52 -6.80 -1.87
C ASN A 130 13.69 -6.55 -3.14
N GLY A 131 14.26 -5.81 -4.09
CA GLY A 131 13.59 -5.48 -5.35
C GLY A 131 12.35 -4.58 -5.20
N GLY A 132 12.24 -3.85 -4.09
CA GLY A 132 11.06 -3.03 -3.79
C GLY A 132 9.97 -3.74 -3.02
N VAL A 133 10.19 -4.99 -2.58
CA VAL A 133 9.20 -5.76 -1.83
C VAL A 133 9.32 -5.53 -0.33
N MET A 134 8.21 -5.17 0.28
CA MET A 134 7.99 -5.13 1.72
C MET A 134 7.05 -6.27 2.12
N THR A 135 7.27 -6.84 3.29
CA THR A 135 6.40 -7.91 3.81
C THR A 135 5.79 -7.48 5.13
N SER A 136 4.53 -7.86 5.32
CA SER A 136 3.85 -7.80 6.60
C SER A 136 4.18 -9.06 7.39
N ARG A 137 4.41 -8.94 8.71
CA ARG A 137 4.49 -10.10 9.61
C ARG A 137 3.59 -9.90 10.81
N ALA A 138 3.13 -11.02 11.38
CA ALA A 138 2.71 -10.98 12.76
C ALA A 138 3.95 -10.58 13.55
N THR A 139 3.88 -9.48 14.28
CA THR A 139 4.88 -9.14 15.29
C THR A 139 4.97 -10.38 16.15
N LEU A 140 6.04 -11.17 16.02
CA LEU A 140 6.29 -12.23 16.98
C LEU A 140 6.58 -11.52 18.29
N PRO A 141 5.99 -11.97 19.40
CA PRO A 141 6.69 -11.78 20.63
C PRO A 141 6.93 -13.14 21.26
N ARG A 142 8.17 -13.35 21.70
CA ARG A 142 8.38 -14.33 22.76
C ARG A 142 7.61 -13.93 24.03
N ASP A 143 7.20 -12.66 24.23
CA ASP A 143 6.69 -12.20 25.53
C ASP A 143 5.56 -11.11 25.54
N PHE A 144 4.75 -10.92 24.49
CA PHE A 144 3.66 -9.91 24.50
C PHE A 144 2.35 -10.50 23.96
N ALA A 145 1.45 -10.85 24.88
CA ALA A 145 0.08 -11.27 24.59
C ALA A 145 -0.83 -10.07 24.20
N GLY A 146 -0.41 -9.29 23.19
CA GLY A 146 -1.13 -8.12 22.69
C GLY A 146 -1.19 -8.11 21.17
N GLU A 147 -2.29 -8.65 20.64
CA GLU A 147 -3.03 -8.25 19.43
C GLU A 147 -2.38 -7.22 18.48
N PHE A 148 -1.29 -7.60 17.83
CA PHE A 148 -0.92 -7.03 16.53
C PHE A 148 -0.82 -8.18 15.54
N GLU A 149 -1.99 -8.60 15.05
CA GLU A 149 -2.09 -9.43 13.86
C GLU A 149 -1.34 -8.70 12.73
N GLY A 150 -0.42 -9.40 12.05
CA GLY A 150 0.27 -8.80 10.91
C GLY A 150 -0.74 -8.40 9.85
N GLY A 151 -0.38 -7.45 8.99
CA GLY A 151 -1.22 -7.00 7.87
C GLY A 151 -1.36 -5.49 7.83
N HIS A 152 -1.24 -4.84 8.99
CA HIS A 152 -1.41 -3.39 9.15
C HIS A 152 -0.12 -2.58 9.11
N TRP A 153 1.02 -3.24 8.90
CA TRP A 153 2.31 -2.59 8.74
C TRP A 153 3.18 -3.35 7.76
N PHE A 154 4.05 -2.62 7.07
CA PHE A 154 4.96 -3.15 6.06
C PHE A 154 6.33 -2.50 6.21
N ARG A 155 7.38 -3.29 6.01
CA ARG A 155 8.76 -2.77 5.94
C ARG A 155 9.61 -3.63 5.04
N PHE A 156 10.75 -3.10 4.63
CA PHE A 156 11.76 -3.85 3.91
C PHE A 156 12.48 -4.83 4.85
N GLU A 157 12.53 -6.10 4.46
CA GLU A 157 13.24 -7.14 5.20
C GLU A 157 13.88 -8.14 4.23
N SER A 158 15.15 -8.50 4.46
CA SER A 158 15.76 -9.64 3.77
C SER A 158 15.70 -10.88 4.64
N LEU A 159 15.32 -11.99 4.01
CA LEU A 159 15.50 -13.32 4.57
C LEU A 159 16.96 -13.74 4.34
N THR A 160 17.85 -13.41 5.27
CA THR A 160 19.12 -14.14 5.36
C THR A 160 18.83 -15.59 5.73
N THR A 161 19.51 -16.52 5.05
CA THR A 161 19.37 -17.96 5.22
C THR A 161 19.61 -18.37 6.68
N GLY A 162 18.53 -18.53 7.45
CA GLY A 162 18.51 -19.38 8.65
C GLY A 162 18.46 -18.75 10.04
N ARG A 163 17.68 -17.68 10.32
CA ARG A 163 16.67 -17.65 11.44
C ARG A 163 16.22 -16.29 12.01
N VAL A 164 16.65 -15.14 11.52
CA VAL A 164 16.03 -13.86 11.92
C VAL A 164 15.90 -12.97 10.69
N PRO A 165 14.73 -12.37 10.40
CA PRO A 165 14.62 -11.33 9.39
C PRO A 165 15.60 -10.22 9.78
N VAL A 166 16.58 -9.96 8.94
CA VAL A 166 17.45 -8.81 9.15
C VAL A 166 16.69 -7.63 8.60
N LEU A 167 16.50 -6.61 9.43
CA LEU A 167 16.11 -5.29 8.95
C LEU A 167 17.15 -4.92 7.91
N ASP A 168 16.73 -4.83 6.66
CA ASP A 168 17.55 -4.19 5.66
C ASP A 168 17.37 -2.70 5.89
N PRO A 169 18.31 -2.02 6.58
CA PRO A 169 18.29 -0.58 6.58
C PRO A 169 18.22 -0.11 5.14
N ILE A 170 17.52 1.00 4.89
CA ILE A 170 17.46 1.62 3.56
C ILE A 170 18.82 2.25 3.17
N SER A 171 19.95 1.60 3.51
CA SER A 171 21.28 1.99 3.07
C SER A 171 21.47 1.85 1.57
N VAL A 172 20.50 1.24 0.89
CA VAL A 172 20.32 1.32 -0.55
C VAL A 172 18.95 1.96 -0.74
N MET A 173 18.90 3.29 -0.76
CA MET A 173 17.80 3.97 -1.46
C MET A 173 18.15 3.95 -2.96
N PRO A 174 17.15 4.05 -3.85
CA PRO A 174 17.41 4.40 -5.23
C PRO A 174 18.35 5.63 -5.30
N PRO A 175 19.24 5.73 -6.30
CA PRO A 175 20.19 6.83 -6.42
C PRO A 175 19.51 8.20 -6.69
N ARG A 176 18.19 8.21 -6.83
CA ARG A 176 17.34 9.36 -7.11
C ARG A 176 16.12 9.32 -6.20
N GLY A 177 15.53 10.47 -5.90
CA GLY A 177 14.18 10.46 -5.35
C GLY A 177 13.16 10.08 -6.42
N LEU A 178 11.94 9.72 -6.01
CA LEU A 178 10.87 9.33 -6.93
C LEU A 178 9.51 9.29 -6.24
N THR A 179 8.46 9.26 -7.04
CA THR A 179 7.12 8.84 -6.61
C THR A 179 6.74 7.59 -7.37
N ALA A 180 6.34 6.54 -6.65
CA ALA A 180 6.01 5.22 -7.19
C ALA A 180 4.68 4.72 -6.62
N LYS A 181 4.11 3.74 -7.30
CA LYS A 181 2.93 3.01 -6.83
C LYS A 181 3.30 2.03 -5.73
N LEU A 182 2.42 1.93 -4.74
CA LEU A 182 2.40 0.81 -3.80
C LEU A 182 1.44 -0.22 -4.36
N CYS A 183 1.96 -1.40 -4.70
CA CYS A 183 1.18 -2.46 -5.30
C CYS A 183 1.10 -3.64 -4.35
N TRP A 184 -0.11 -4.06 -3.99
CA TRP A 184 -0.34 -5.09 -2.99
C TRP A 184 -0.52 -6.47 -3.62
N CYS A 185 0.00 -7.48 -2.93
CA CYS A 185 -0.37 -8.86 -3.11
C CYS A 185 -0.67 -9.51 -1.76
N GLY A 186 -1.86 -10.13 -1.66
CA GLY A 186 -2.25 -10.93 -0.51
C GLY A 186 -1.55 -12.27 -0.46
N LYS A 187 -1.27 -12.74 0.76
CA LYS A 187 -0.67 -14.06 1.01
C LYS A 187 -1.41 -15.22 0.36
N LEU A 188 -2.74 -15.15 0.32
CA LEU A 188 -3.57 -16.21 -0.28
C LEU A 188 -3.33 -16.37 -1.78
N SER A 189 -2.86 -15.32 -2.46
CA SER A 189 -2.53 -15.34 -3.88
C SER A 189 -1.17 -16.00 -4.17
N GLN A 190 -0.36 -16.27 -3.14
CA GLN A 190 0.96 -16.90 -3.25
C GLN A 190 1.87 -16.21 -4.29
N CYS A 191 1.86 -14.88 -4.34
CA CYS A 191 2.66 -14.18 -5.34
C CYS A 191 4.15 -14.46 -5.18
N ASP A 192 4.84 -14.46 -6.30
CA ASP A 192 6.28 -14.53 -6.41
C ASP A 192 6.87 -13.11 -6.30
N PRO A 193 7.65 -12.82 -5.26
CA PRO A 193 8.24 -11.49 -5.07
C PRO A 193 9.20 -11.08 -6.20
N SER A 194 9.62 -12.01 -7.06
CA SER A 194 10.44 -11.71 -8.24
C SER A 194 9.63 -11.32 -9.49
N ARG A 195 8.30 -11.42 -9.46
CA ARG A 195 7.40 -11.13 -10.59
C ARG A 195 6.48 -9.94 -10.29
N PRO A 196 6.86 -8.71 -10.68
CA PRO A 196 6.06 -7.51 -10.42
C PRO A 196 4.64 -7.56 -10.99
N SER A 197 4.42 -8.33 -12.07
CA SER A 197 3.10 -8.52 -12.67
C SER A 197 2.08 -9.20 -11.77
N GLU A 198 2.50 -9.81 -10.65
CA GLU A 198 1.58 -10.42 -9.68
C GLU A 198 1.10 -9.45 -8.59
N PHE A 199 1.67 -8.25 -8.53
CA PHE A 199 1.25 -7.18 -7.64
C PHE A 199 0.33 -6.23 -8.40
N THR A 200 -0.93 -6.61 -8.59
CA THR A 200 -1.88 -5.90 -9.47
C THR A 200 -2.81 -4.95 -8.73
N LEU A 201 -2.93 -5.06 -7.41
CA LEU A 201 -3.85 -4.23 -6.64
C LEU A 201 -3.17 -2.91 -6.23
N ASP A 202 -3.77 -1.77 -6.58
CA ASP A 202 -3.29 -0.45 -6.16
C ASP A 202 -3.55 -0.24 -4.67
N ALA A 203 -2.48 -0.02 -3.91
CA ALA A 203 -2.53 0.32 -2.50
C ALA A 203 -2.22 1.80 -2.22
N GLY A 204 -1.90 2.59 -3.25
CA GLY A 204 -1.60 4.01 -3.13
C GLY A 204 -0.22 4.39 -3.66
N LEU A 205 0.40 5.39 -3.03
CA LEU A 205 1.64 6.01 -3.51
C LEU A 205 2.70 6.06 -2.42
N MET A 206 3.95 5.89 -2.85
CA MET A 206 5.14 6.14 -2.04
C MET A 206 6.00 7.21 -2.70
N THR A 207 6.42 8.18 -1.90
CA THR A 207 7.38 9.20 -2.27
C THR A 207 8.69 8.96 -1.52
N VAL A 208 9.78 8.84 -2.26
CA VAL A 208 11.14 8.74 -1.71
C VAL A 208 11.83 10.09 -1.85
N VAL A 209 12.15 10.68 -0.70
CA VAL A 209 12.90 11.95 -0.62
C VAL A 209 14.36 11.66 -0.32
N ARG A 210 15.27 12.05 -1.23
CA ARG A 210 16.71 11.79 -1.10
C ARG A 210 17.50 13.10 -1.01
N ILE A 211 18.17 13.27 0.12
CA ILE A 211 19.03 14.43 0.41
C ILE A 211 20.49 13.93 0.41
N GLU A 212 21.34 14.49 -0.47
CA GLU A 212 22.68 13.95 -0.74
C GLU A 212 23.76 14.39 0.25
N THR A 213 23.70 15.62 0.75
CA THR A 213 24.71 16.14 1.68
C THR A 213 24.10 16.88 2.85
N SER A 214 24.80 16.78 3.99
CA SER A 214 24.61 17.63 5.16
C SER A 214 24.65 19.09 4.75
N LEU A 215 23.72 19.87 5.29
CA LEU A 215 23.66 21.31 5.18
C LEU A 215 25.02 21.93 5.54
N ASP A 216 25.53 22.82 4.68
CA ASP A 216 26.49 23.87 5.08
C ASP A 216 25.69 25.17 5.25
N PRO A 217 24.97 25.35 6.38
CA PRO A 217 24.25 26.59 6.60
C PRO A 217 25.26 27.72 6.75
N VAL A 218 25.25 28.67 5.82
CA VAL A 218 26.00 29.92 5.99
C VAL A 218 25.06 30.89 6.71
N CYS A 219 25.32 31.04 8.01
CA CYS A 219 24.59 31.95 8.88
C CYS A 219 25.53 33.04 9.40
N PHE A 220 25.14 34.30 9.23
CA PHE A 220 25.82 35.45 9.82
C PHE A 220 25.04 35.96 11.01
N ILE A 221 25.73 36.31 12.09
CA ILE A 221 25.12 37.05 13.21
C ILE A 221 24.55 38.35 12.63
N SER A 222 23.28 38.65 12.93
CA SER A 222 22.51 39.80 12.39
C SER A 222 22.25 39.81 10.87
N GLY A 223 22.60 38.73 10.15
CA GLY A 223 22.35 38.58 8.71
C GLY A 223 21.26 37.56 8.39
N THR A 224 21.04 37.34 7.09
CA THR A 224 20.19 36.24 6.60
C THR A 224 20.95 34.93 6.64
N CYS A 225 20.32 33.87 7.14
CA CYS A 225 20.80 32.50 6.95
C CYS A 225 20.39 31.98 5.57
N ALA A 226 21.33 31.41 4.83
CA ALA A 226 21.03 30.64 3.64
C ALA A 226 21.24 29.15 3.93
N VAL A 227 20.19 28.36 3.73
CA VAL A 227 20.22 26.91 3.83
C VAL A 227 20.10 26.36 2.42
N GLN A 228 21.18 25.76 1.91
CA GLN A 228 21.19 25.12 0.61
C GLN A 228 21.12 23.60 0.79
N LEU A 229 20.10 22.99 0.18
CA LEU A 229 19.94 21.54 0.13
C LEU A 229 20.44 21.04 -1.23
N THR A 230 21.33 20.05 -1.21
CA THR A 230 21.67 19.27 -2.40
C THR A 230 20.76 18.04 -2.43
N LEU A 231 19.86 18.00 -3.41
CA LEU A 231 18.93 16.90 -3.58
C LEU A 231 19.41 16.00 -4.70
N ALA A 232 19.11 14.71 -4.56
CA ALA A 232 19.31 13.79 -5.67
C ALA A 232 18.37 14.14 -6.82
N ALA A 233 18.72 13.71 -8.04
CA ALA A 233 17.84 13.84 -9.20
C ALA A 233 16.42 13.32 -8.89
N ALA A 234 15.40 13.92 -9.49
CA ALA A 234 13.99 13.54 -9.36
C ALA A 234 13.42 13.50 -7.92
N THR A 235 14.11 14.08 -6.94
CA THR A 235 13.59 14.20 -5.57
C THR A 235 12.37 15.11 -5.56
N PRO A 236 11.18 14.59 -5.23
CA PRO A 236 9.97 15.40 -5.22
C PRO A 236 9.97 16.27 -3.96
N ILE A 237 10.45 17.51 -4.11
CA ILE A 237 10.21 18.59 -3.16
C ILE A 237 9.22 19.59 -3.75
N THR A 238 8.41 20.20 -2.90
CA THR A 238 7.43 21.21 -3.29
C THR A 238 7.72 22.55 -2.64
N VAL A 239 7.13 23.62 -3.18
CA VAL A 239 7.19 24.96 -2.56
C VAL A 239 6.52 25.02 -1.18
N GLY A 240 5.74 24.01 -0.80
CA GLY A 240 5.12 23.91 0.51
C GLY A 240 6.04 23.34 1.59
N ASP A 241 7.16 22.71 1.20
CA ASP A 241 8.05 22.03 2.13
C ASP A 241 8.80 23.05 3.00
N ARG A 242 9.02 22.71 4.28
CA ARG A 242 9.59 23.62 5.27
C ARG A 242 10.83 23.03 5.92
N VAL A 243 11.81 23.88 6.18
CA VAL A 243 12.98 23.53 7.01
C VAL A 243 12.80 24.17 8.38
N MET A 244 13.08 23.40 9.45
CA MET A 244 13.13 23.89 10.82
C MET A 244 14.57 23.82 11.33
N ILE A 245 15.09 24.95 11.82
CA ILE A 245 16.36 25.01 12.54
C ILE A 245 16.04 24.85 14.03
N LYS A 246 16.74 23.92 14.70
CA LYS A 246 16.62 23.73 16.15
C LYS A 246 17.94 24.13 16.81
N ASP A 247 17.85 24.81 17.95
CA ASP A 247 18.99 25.12 18.81
C ASP A 247 19.19 24.03 19.87
N GLY A 248 20.40 23.95 20.40
CA GLY A 248 20.76 23.00 21.46
C GLY A 248 22.05 22.23 21.14
N PRO A 249 22.69 21.62 22.15
CA PRO A 249 23.79 20.69 21.91
C PRO A 249 23.29 19.59 20.96
N MET A 250 24.09 19.21 19.97
CA MET A 250 23.92 17.90 19.33
C MET A 250 24.09 16.88 20.45
N LEU A 251 22.98 16.50 21.09
CA LEU A 251 22.96 15.34 21.94
C LEU A 251 23.31 14.19 20.99
N ALA A 252 24.52 13.66 21.12
CA ALA A 252 24.91 12.38 20.59
C ALA A 252 24.07 11.31 21.31
N HIS A 253 22.75 11.33 21.11
CA HIS A 253 21.83 10.57 21.91
C HIS A 253 21.60 9.22 21.24
N ARG A 254 22.11 8.20 21.94
CA ARG A 254 21.58 6.85 21.98
C ARG A 254 20.07 6.88 21.69
N LEU A 255 19.72 6.29 20.55
CA LEU A 255 18.37 6.01 20.10
C LEU A 255 17.66 5.18 21.16
N GLY A 256 16.62 5.76 21.72
CA GLY A 256 15.77 5.15 22.72
C GLY A 256 14.88 6.25 23.26
N CYS A 257 13.75 6.46 22.61
CA CYS A 257 12.65 7.23 23.19
C CYS A 257 11.33 6.47 23.02
N PRO A 258 10.43 6.67 23.99
CA PRO A 258 9.27 5.82 24.32
C PRO A 258 8.13 5.86 23.31
#